data_AF-A0A3B4UQV3-F1
#
_entry.id   AF-A0A3B4UQV3-F1
#
_cell.length_a   1.000
_cell.length_b   1.000
_cell.length_c   1.000
_cell.angle_alpha   90.00
_cell.angle_beta   90.00
_cell.angle_gamma   90.00
#
_symmetry.space_group_name_H-M   'P 1'
#
loop_
_entity.id
_entity.type
_entity.pdbx_description
1 polymer ?
#
loop_
_entity_poly.entity_id
_entity_poly.type
_entity_poly.pdbx_seq_one_letter_code
_entity_poly.pdbx_strand_id
1 'polypeptide(L)'
;MNLVNFHKAGEGYKNISKRLGIPAPTVKTIIQIWKKYGHTKTLPRSGRLRKITERAARKLSQELRTNPKQTAGDLKNAHTSRHKAARLEYAKEDVNKSNEFLNKIVV
;
A
#
# COMPACT_ATOMS: atom_id res chain seq x y z
N MET A 1 2.13 28.54 9.97
CA MET A 1 1.02 28.79 9.02
C MET A 1 -0.17 29.32 9.83
N ASN A 2 -0.45 30.62 9.70
CA ASN A 2 -1.39 31.32 10.59
C ASN A 2 -2.86 30.90 10.40
N LEU A 3 -3.17 30.22 9.29
CA LEU A 3 -4.50 29.72 8.95
C LEU A 3 -5.10 28.76 9.99
N VAL A 4 -4.29 27.83 10.52
CA VAL A 4 -4.76 26.88 11.53
C VAL A 4 -5.08 27.59 12.84
N ASN A 5 -4.33 28.63 13.18
CA ASN A 5 -4.55 29.41 14.40
C ASN A 5 -5.89 30.17 14.32
N PHE A 6 -6.19 30.81 13.19
CA PHE A 6 -7.50 31.45 12.98
C PHE A 6 -8.66 30.44 13.00
N HIS A 7 -8.47 29.24 12.43
CA HIS A 7 -9.49 28.19 12.52
C HIS A 7 -9.70 27.71 13.96
N LYS A 8 -8.64 27.55 14.75
CA LYS A 8 -8.73 27.20 16.18
C LYS A 8 -9.36 28.30 17.03
N ALA A 9 -9.19 29.57 16.63
CA ALA A 9 -9.85 30.71 17.24
C ALA A 9 -11.35 30.81 16.88
N GLY A 10 -11.89 29.89 16.08
CA GLY A 10 -13.31 29.84 15.72
C GLY A 10 -13.69 30.71 14.51
N GLU A 11 -12.72 31.28 13.78
CA GLU A 11 -13.03 32.06 12.60
C GLU A 11 -13.62 31.19 11.47
N GLY A 12 -14.67 31.70 10.82
CA GLY A 12 -15.28 31.05 9.67
C GLY A 12 -14.40 31.08 8.42
N TYR A 13 -14.57 30.10 7.52
CA TYR A 13 -13.74 29.95 6.32
C TYR A 13 -13.71 31.19 5.41
N LYS A 14 -14.84 31.92 5.30
CA LYS A 14 -14.93 33.15 4.51
C LYS A 14 -14.10 34.30 5.11
N ASN A 15 -14.04 34.40 6.44
CA ASN A 15 -13.29 35.44 7.14
C ASN A 15 -11.78 35.18 7.02
N ILE A 16 -11.37 33.92 7.23
CA ILE A 16 -10.00 33.46 7.01
C ILE A 16 -9.57 33.71 5.56
N SER A 17 -10.45 33.41 4.61
CA SER A 17 -10.22 33.63 3.17
C SER A 17 -9.95 35.09 2.85
N LYS A 18 -10.81 36.01 3.32
CA LYS A 18 -10.62 37.46 3.14
C LYS A 18 -9.33 37.96 3.81
N ARG A 19 -9.07 37.53 5.04
CA ARG A 19 -7.91 37.96 5.84
C ARG A 19 -6.57 37.54 5.22
N LEU A 20 -6.54 36.35 4.60
CA LEU A 20 -5.33 35.79 4.00
C LEU A 20 -5.23 36.01 2.50
N GLY A 21 -6.27 36.54 1.84
CA GLY A 21 -6.33 36.66 0.38
C GLY A 21 -6.35 35.30 -0.35
N ILE A 22 -6.71 34.22 0.34
CA ILE A 22 -6.73 32.85 -0.21
C ILE A 22 -8.17 32.50 -0.55
N PRO A 23 -8.46 31.82 -1.68
CA PRO A 23 -9.80 31.34 -1.98
C PRO A 23 -10.37 30.46 -0.86
N ALA A 24 -11.62 30.70 -0.47
CA ALA A 24 -12.34 29.88 0.51
C ALA A 24 -12.28 28.35 0.27
N PRO A 25 -12.34 27.81 -0.98
CA PRO A 25 -12.14 26.37 -1.19
C PRO A 25 -10.74 25.90 -0.77
N THR A 26 -9.70 26.68 -1.06
CA THR A 26 -8.32 26.36 -0.66
C THR A 26 -8.16 26.37 0.85
N VAL A 27 -8.78 27.33 1.54
CA VAL A 27 -8.83 27.35 3.02
C VAL A 27 -9.46 26.05 3.56
N LYS A 28 -10.58 25.62 2.98
CA LYS A 28 -11.25 24.36 3.34
C LYS A 28 -10.32 23.16 3.12
N THR A 29 -9.66 23.08 1.96
CA THR A 29 -8.74 21.98 1.64
C THR A 29 -7.56 21.93 2.62
N ILE A 30 -6.95 23.07 2.95
CA ILE A 30 -5.83 23.13 3.90
C ILE A 30 -6.28 22.66 5.29
N ILE A 31 -7.47 23.05 5.75
CA ILE A 31 -8.01 22.62 7.05
C ILE A 31 -8.29 21.12 7.05
N GLN A 32 -8.81 20.56 5.95
CA GLN A 32 -9.01 19.11 5.81
C GLN A 32 -7.70 18.34 5.86
N ILE A 33 -6.66 18.81 5.15
CA ILE A 33 -5.32 18.21 5.20
C ILE A 33 -4.76 18.28 6.63
N TRP A 34 -4.89 19.43 7.30
CA TRP A 34 -4.43 19.59 8.68
C TRP A 34 -5.16 18.67 9.67
N LYS A 35 -6.48 18.54 9.58
CA LYS A 35 -7.27 17.61 10.42
C LYS A 35 -6.85 16.15 10.22
N LYS A 36 -6.44 15.78 9.00
CA LYS A 36 -6.06 14.40 8.66
C LYS A 36 -4.60 14.06 8.99
N TYR A 37 -3.67 14.97 8.72
CA TYR A 37 -2.23 14.69 8.76
C TYR A 37 -1.46 15.52 9.81
N GLY A 38 -2.11 16.48 10.48
CA GLY A 38 -1.49 17.35 11.46
C GLY A 38 -0.66 18.51 10.88
N HIS A 39 -0.51 18.59 9.56
CA HIS A 39 0.25 19.65 8.87
C HIS A 39 -0.54 20.31 7.74
N THR A 40 -0.11 21.48 7.31
CA THR A 40 -0.74 22.27 6.22
C THR A 40 -0.05 22.10 4.87
N LYS A 41 1.08 21.40 4.81
CA LYS A 41 1.79 21.11 3.57
C LYS A 41 1.00 20.11 2.72
N THR A 42 0.92 20.37 1.41
CA THR A 42 0.39 19.40 0.46
C THR A 42 1.35 18.21 0.39
N LEU A 43 0.80 16.99 0.50
CA LEU A 43 1.59 15.78 0.31
C LEU A 43 2.10 15.71 -1.13
N PRO A 44 3.30 15.14 -1.37
CA PRO A 44 3.71 14.83 -2.73
C PRO A 44 2.64 13.96 -3.38
N ARG A 45 2.33 14.23 -4.65
CA ARG A 45 1.39 13.43 -5.43
C ARG A 45 1.81 11.96 -5.34
N SER A 46 0.86 11.07 -5.12
CA SER A 46 1.14 9.63 -5.21
C SER A 46 1.56 9.32 -6.64
N GLY A 47 2.76 8.76 -6.81
CA GLY A 47 3.28 8.30 -8.09
C GLY A 47 2.84 6.86 -8.41
N ARG A 48 3.43 6.28 -9.45
CA ARG A 48 3.17 4.88 -9.83
C ARG A 48 3.62 3.94 -8.70
N LEU A 49 2.71 3.08 -8.25
CA LEU A 49 3.05 2.01 -7.29
C LEU A 49 4.11 1.07 -7.88
N ARG A 50 5.03 0.61 -7.02
CA ARG A 50 6.08 -0.33 -7.42
C ARG A 50 5.47 -1.71 -7.68
N LYS A 51 5.86 -2.36 -8.78
CA LYS A 51 5.44 -3.73 -9.11
C LYS A 51 6.04 -4.80 -8.18
N ILE A 52 7.19 -4.50 -7.60
CA ILE A 52 7.94 -5.40 -6.70
C ILE A 52 7.99 -4.80 -5.30
N THR A 53 7.88 -5.66 -4.29
CA THR A 53 8.06 -5.27 -2.89
C THR A 53 9.53 -5.01 -2.59
N GLU A 54 9.82 -4.24 -1.54
CA GLU A 54 11.21 -3.96 -1.16
C GLU A 54 11.98 -5.24 -0.79
N ARG A 55 11.32 -6.19 -0.11
CA ARG A 55 11.89 -7.49 0.21
C ARG A 55 12.27 -8.27 -1.05
N ALA A 56 11.39 -8.31 -2.05
CA ALA A 56 11.68 -8.99 -3.31
C ALA A 56 12.84 -8.33 -4.06
N ALA A 57 12.89 -6.99 -4.09
CA ALA A 57 13.99 -6.24 -4.70
C ALA A 57 15.35 -6.52 -4.03
N ARG A 58 15.40 -6.56 -2.69
CA ARG A 58 16.62 -6.91 -1.94
C ARG A 58 17.09 -8.33 -2.26
N LYS A 59 16.16 -9.29 -2.31
CA LYS A 59 16.49 -10.69 -2.61
C LYS A 59 17.01 -10.86 -4.03
N LEU A 60 16.39 -10.20 -5.00
CA LEU A 60 16.84 -10.15 -6.38
C LEU A 60 18.26 -9.58 -6.49
N SER A 61 18.53 -8.49 -5.76
CA SER A 61 19.85 -7.85 -5.74
C SER A 61 20.92 -8.75 -5.12
N GLN A 62 20.57 -9.52 -4.08
CA GLN A 62 21.48 -10.48 -3.44
C GLN A 62 21.82 -11.63 -4.40
N GLU A 63 20.81 -12.21 -5.06
CA GLU A 63 21.00 -13.31 -6.01
C GLU A 63 21.86 -12.90 -7.20
N LEU A 64 21.61 -11.70 -7.77
CA LEU A 64 22.44 -11.12 -8.83
C LEU A 64 23.89 -10.88 -8.39
N ARG A 65 24.13 -10.49 -7.14
CA ARG A 65 25.50 -10.36 -6.60
C ARG A 65 26.20 -11.70 -6.47
N THR A 66 25.48 -12.74 -6.05
CA THR A 66 26.04 -14.09 -5.89
C THR A 66 26.27 -14.80 -7.23
N ASN A 67 25.37 -14.61 -8.19
CA ASN A 67 25.47 -15.20 -9.52
C ASN A 67 25.14 -14.15 -10.60
N PRO A 68 26.14 -13.34 -11.01
CA PRO A 68 25.93 -12.19 -11.89
C PRO A 68 25.52 -12.56 -13.33
N LYS A 69 25.66 -13.83 -13.73
CA LYS A 69 25.31 -14.30 -15.08
C LYS A 69 23.86 -14.83 -15.21
N GLN A 70 23.07 -14.78 -14.13
CA GLN A 70 21.68 -15.21 -14.18
C GLN A 70 20.84 -14.30 -15.10
N THR A 71 19.95 -14.92 -15.87
CA THR A 71 19.00 -14.17 -16.70
C THR A 71 17.77 -13.75 -15.89
N ALA A 72 17.06 -12.72 -16.37
CA ALA A 72 15.82 -12.26 -15.74
C ALA A 72 14.72 -13.36 -15.70
N GLY A 73 14.73 -14.29 -16.66
CA GLY A 73 13.82 -15.44 -16.68
C GLY A 73 14.09 -16.39 -15.52
N ASP A 74 15.36 -16.72 -15.28
CA ASP A 74 15.78 -17.60 -14.18
C ASP A 74 15.38 -17.02 -12.83
N LEU A 75 15.62 -15.71 -12.64
CA LEU A 75 15.24 -15.00 -11.42
C LEU A 75 13.73 -15.01 -11.21
N LYS A 76 12.95 -14.75 -12.26
CA LYS A 76 11.49 -14.81 -12.17
C LYS A 76 11.02 -16.20 -11.72
N ASN A 77 11.54 -17.26 -12.35
CA ASN A 77 11.19 -18.64 -12.04
C ASN A 77 11.55 -19.06 -10.60
N ALA A 78 12.70 -18.61 -10.09
CA ALA A 78 13.13 -18.87 -8.72
C ALA A 78 12.21 -18.23 -7.67
N HIS A 79 11.57 -17.10 -7.98
CA HIS A 79 10.70 -16.37 -7.07
C HIS A 79 9.20 -16.65 -7.25
N THR A 80 8.73 -17.09 -8.42
CA THR A 80 7.31 -17.48 -8.64
C THR A 80 6.98 -18.87 -8.11
N SER A 81 7.95 -19.79 -8.07
CA SER A 81 7.70 -21.23 -7.82
C SER A 81 7.59 -21.59 -6.35
N ARG A 82 8.14 -20.77 -5.43
CA ARG A 82 8.22 -21.08 -3.99
C ARG A 82 6.86 -21.27 -3.30
N HIS A 83 5.81 -20.62 -3.80
CA HIS A 83 4.46 -20.76 -3.23
C HIS A 83 3.55 -21.68 -4.06
N LYS A 84 3.98 -22.14 -5.24
CA LYS A 84 3.14 -22.99 -6.10
C LYS A 84 2.99 -24.38 -5.50
N ALA A 85 4.09 -24.99 -5.04
CA ALA A 85 4.07 -26.31 -4.41
C ALA A 85 3.29 -26.29 -3.09
N ALA A 86 3.56 -25.34 -2.19
CA ALA A 86 2.86 -25.20 -0.91
C ALA A 86 1.35 -24.88 -1.08
N ARG A 87 0.95 -24.04 -2.07
CA ARG A 87 -0.47 -23.85 -2.40
C ARG A 87 -1.11 -25.13 -2.93
N LEU A 88 -0.39 -25.91 -3.74
CA LEU A 88 -0.91 -27.16 -4.30
C LEU A 88 -1.07 -28.23 -3.22
N GLU A 89 -0.13 -28.29 -2.27
CA GLU A 89 -0.17 -29.17 -1.10
C GLU A 89 -1.35 -28.82 -0.19
N TYR A 90 -1.49 -27.55 0.19
CA TYR A 90 -2.62 -27.06 0.97
C TYR A 90 -3.97 -27.33 0.28
N ALA A 91 -4.06 -27.06 -1.03
CA ALA A 91 -5.28 -27.33 -1.80
C ALA A 91 -5.61 -28.83 -1.88
N LYS A 92 -4.60 -29.72 -1.91
CA LYS A 92 -4.80 -31.18 -1.87
C LYS A 92 -5.29 -31.64 -0.51
N GLU A 93 -4.79 -31.05 0.59
CA GLU A 93 -5.26 -31.34 1.95
C GLU A 93 -6.73 -30.99 2.15
N ASP A 94 -7.17 -29.83 1.64
CA ASP A 94 -8.57 -29.40 1.73
C ASP A 94 -9.53 -30.32 0.93
N VAL A 95 -9.11 -30.74 -0.27
CA VAL A 95 -9.85 -31.72 -1.08
C VAL A 95 -9.91 -33.08 -0.38
N ASN A 96 -8.81 -33.54 0.22
CA ASN A 96 -8.79 -34.82 0.94
C ASN A 96 -9.71 -34.79 2.18
N LYS A 97 -9.70 -33.71 2.97
CA LYS A 97 -10.63 -33.55 4.11
C LYS A 97 -12.09 -33.59 3.68
N SER A 98 -12.39 -32.99 2.53
CA SER A 98 -13.75 -32.99 1.97
C SER A 98 -14.20 -34.41 1.60
N ASN A 99 -13.33 -35.19 0.94
CA ASN A 99 -13.61 -36.58 0.59
C ASN A 99 -13.73 -37.49 1.82
N GLU A 100 -12.91 -37.25 2.84
CA GLU A 100 -12.95 -37.99 4.12
C GLU A 100 -14.27 -37.72 4.88
N PHE A 101 -14.76 -36.48 4.84
CA PHE A 101 -16.07 -36.12 5.37
C PHE A 101 -17.21 -36.79 4.62
N LEU A 102 -17.18 -36.80 3.29
CA LEU A 102 -18.20 -37.44 2.46
C LEU A 102 -18.23 -38.97 2.65
N ASN A 103 -17.07 -39.62 2.75
CA ASN A 103 -16.99 -41.07 3.02
C ASN A 103 -17.55 -41.47 4.39
N LYS A 104 -17.56 -40.55 5.37
CA LYS A 104 -18.22 -40.75 6.67
C LYS A 104 -19.74 -40.61 6.63
N ILE A 105 -20.28 -39.96 5.60
CA ILE A 105 -21.74 -39.77 5.41
C ILE A 105 -22.34 -40.89 4.57
N VAL A 106 -21.54 -41.49 3.67
CA VAL A 106 -21.98 -42.53 2.72
C VAL A 106 -21.87 -43.95 3.29
N VAL A 107 -21.40 -44.10 4.54
CA VAL A 107 -21.45 -45.34 5.36
C VAL A 107 -22.50 -45.16 6.45
#